data_AF-A0A6A4X386-F1
#
_entry.id   AF-A0A6A4X386-F1
#
_cell.length_a   1.000
_cell.length_b   1.000
_cell.length_c   1.000
_cell.angle_alpha   90.00
_cell.angle_beta   90.00
_cell.angle_gamma   90.00
#
_symmetry.space_group_name_H-M   'P 1'
#
loop_
_entity.id
_entity.type
_entity.pdbx_description
1 polymer ?
#
loop_
_entity_poly.entity_id
_entity_poly.type
_entity_poly.pdbx_seq_one_letter_code
_entity_poly.pdbx_strand_id
1 'polypeptide(L)'
;MVGLDSQKDINGVPYTTLLRLPSPLTSPFFGSDSEYRQETAVNLRYETHAGEDVPVYATGPRSHLFTGTFEQSYVAHAISYAACIGHYRNHCQRPVEEVKAGGDTYRPQTLLVVLGVTMAALRARQLGQW
;
A
#
# COMPACT_ATOMS: atom_id res chain seq x y z
N MET A 1 -19.98 13.44 -25.41
CA MET A 1 -20.51 14.81 -25.43
C MET A 1 -20.52 15.38 -24.04
N VAL A 2 -19.87 16.52 -23.85
CA VAL A 2 -20.06 17.30 -22.62
C VAL A 2 -21.52 17.73 -22.61
N GLY A 3 -22.29 17.23 -21.64
CA GLY A 3 -23.73 17.47 -21.57
C GLY A 3 -23.98 18.95 -21.25
N LEU A 4 -24.57 19.67 -22.21
CA LEU A 4 -25.22 20.94 -21.92
C LEU A 4 -26.47 20.64 -21.11
N ASP A 5 -26.67 21.41 -20.05
CA ASP A 5 -27.90 21.30 -19.27
C ASP A 5 -29.10 21.81 -20.09
N SER A 6 -30.27 21.22 -19.83
CA SER A 6 -31.53 21.68 -20.43
C SER A 6 -31.98 23.02 -19.85
N GLN A 7 -31.48 23.38 -18.67
CA GLN A 7 -31.70 24.68 -18.06
C GLN A 7 -30.72 25.71 -18.62
N LYS A 8 -31.16 26.98 -18.61
CA LYS A 8 -30.37 28.12 -19.06
C LYS A 8 -29.99 29.00 -17.88
N ASP A 9 -28.84 29.65 -17.99
CA ASP A 9 -28.38 30.64 -17.02
C ASP A 9 -29.16 31.98 -17.14
N ILE A 10 -28.78 32.97 -16.33
CA ILE A 10 -29.41 34.31 -16.28
C ILE A 10 -29.30 35.08 -17.61
N ASN A 11 -28.32 34.74 -18.44
CA ASN A 11 -28.08 35.28 -19.78
C ASN A 11 -28.79 34.46 -20.86
N GLY A 12 -29.57 33.44 -20.50
CA GLY A 12 -30.40 32.66 -21.41
C GLY A 12 -29.61 31.68 -22.29
N VAL A 13 -28.35 31.39 -21.95
CA VAL A 13 -27.51 30.40 -22.63
C VAL A 13 -27.43 29.12 -21.78
N PRO A 14 -27.30 27.94 -22.41
CA PRO A 14 -27.11 26.71 -21.67
C PRO A 14 -25.74 26.69 -20.98
N TYR A 15 -25.66 26.08 -19.81
CA TYR A 15 -24.40 25.86 -19.07
C TYR A 15 -24.07 24.37 -18.98
N THR A 16 -22.86 24.05 -18.54
CA THR A 16 -22.41 22.67 -18.34
C THR A 16 -22.47 22.30 -16.86
N THR A 17 -22.78 21.04 -16.56
CA THR A 17 -22.79 20.53 -15.17
C THR A 17 -21.41 20.60 -14.52
N LEU A 18 -20.35 20.45 -15.32
CA LEU A 18 -18.97 20.56 -14.85
C LEU A 18 -18.40 21.91 -15.24
N LEU A 19 -17.94 22.68 -14.26
CA LEU A 19 -17.20 23.92 -14.44
C LEU A 19 -15.75 23.75 -14.00
N ARG A 20 -14.88 24.63 -14.50
CA ARG A 20 -13.46 24.64 -14.16
C ARG A 20 -13.13 25.79 -13.23
N LEU A 21 -12.08 25.60 -12.44
CA LEU A 21 -11.39 26.66 -11.69
C LEU A 21 -10.81 27.75 -12.63
N PRO A 22 -10.34 28.89 -12.07
CA PRO A 22 -9.75 29.99 -12.83
C PRO A 22 -8.79 29.51 -13.92
N SER A 23 -9.12 29.72 -15.19
CA SER A 23 -8.41 29.17 -16.36
C SER A 23 -8.76 29.98 -17.61
N PRO A 24 -8.24 29.71 -18.82
CA PRO A 24 -8.42 30.68 -19.88
C PRO A 24 -9.85 30.63 -20.38
N LEU A 25 -10.51 31.79 -20.46
CA LEU A 25 -11.78 31.94 -21.17
C LEU A 25 -11.49 31.66 -22.65
N THR A 26 -11.57 30.40 -23.02
CA THR A 26 -11.77 30.00 -24.40
C THR A 26 -13.25 30.04 -24.64
N SER A 27 -13.70 30.74 -25.69
CA SER A 27 -15.05 30.54 -26.20
C SER A 27 -15.31 29.05 -26.35
N PRO A 28 -16.55 28.55 -26.13
CA PRO A 28 -16.87 27.15 -26.29
C PRO A 28 -16.60 26.79 -27.75
N PHE A 29 -15.41 26.27 -27.99
CA PHE A 29 -14.99 25.79 -29.29
C PHE A 29 -15.82 24.52 -29.50
N PHE A 30 -16.72 24.55 -30.49
CA PHE A 30 -17.44 23.38 -30.96
C PHE A 30 -16.49 22.44 -31.73
N GLY A 31 -15.34 22.13 -31.12
CA GLY A 31 -14.46 21.06 -31.56
C GLY A 31 -15.01 19.71 -31.10
N SER A 32 -14.26 18.65 -31.35
CA SER A 32 -14.59 17.33 -30.82
C SER A 32 -14.75 17.38 -29.28
N ASP A 33 -15.58 16.50 -28.73
CA ASP A 33 -15.86 16.45 -27.28
C ASP A 33 -14.61 16.41 -26.40
N SER A 34 -13.49 15.87 -26.90
CA SER A 34 -12.24 15.77 -26.16
C SER A 34 -11.49 17.10 -26.01
N GLU A 35 -11.75 18.07 -26.89
CA GLU A 35 -11.09 19.38 -26.87
C GLU A 35 -11.93 20.46 -26.15
N TYR A 36 -13.13 20.10 -25.71
CA TYR A 36 -14.00 21.03 -25.00
C TYR A 36 -13.37 21.48 -23.67
N ARG A 37 -13.35 22.80 -23.45
CA ARG A 37 -12.88 23.42 -22.21
C ARG A 37 -14.08 24.01 -21.50
N GLN A 38 -14.34 23.55 -20.28
CA GLN A 38 -15.43 24.03 -19.45
C GLN A 38 -15.23 25.51 -19.10
N GLU A 39 -16.35 26.22 -18.98
CA GLU A 39 -16.38 27.61 -18.55
C GLU A 39 -15.78 27.77 -17.15
N THR A 40 -15.27 28.97 -16.88
CA THR A 40 -14.56 29.32 -15.65
C THR A 40 -14.93 30.72 -15.19
N ALA A 41 -14.93 30.95 -13.88
CA ALA A 41 -15.28 32.24 -13.30
C ALA A 41 -14.23 33.32 -13.53
N VAL A 42 -12.94 32.95 -13.67
CA VAL A 42 -11.82 33.90 -13.79
C VAL A 42 -10.89 33.46 -14.91
N ASN A 43 -10.58 34.38 -15.82
CA ASN A 43 -9.72 34.14 -16.97
C ASN A 43 -8.22 34.11 -16.59
N LEU A 44 -7.59 32.93 -16.56
CA LEU A 44 -6.14 32.75 -16.35
C LEU A 44 -5.51 31.97 -17.50
N ARG A 45 -4.19 32.01 -17.73
CA ARG A 45 -3.61 31.22 -18.85
C ARG A 45 -3.72 29.69 -18.65
N TYR A 46 -3.76 29.26 -17.39
CA TYR A 46 -3.83 27.87 -16.97
C TYR A 46 -4.81 27.74 -15.82
N GLU A 47 -5.36 26.54 -15.65
CA GLU A 47 -6.16 26.21 -14.49
C GLU A 47 -5.30 26.21 -13.22
N THR A 48 -5.86 26.69 -12.11
CA THR A 48 -5.19 26.70 -10.81
C THR A 48 -5.55 25.45 -10.04
N HIS A 49 -4.56 24.88 -9.36
CA HIS A 49 -4.79 23.78 -8.42
C HIS A 49 -5.74 24.22 -7.31
N ALA A 50 -6.56 23.27 -6.92
CA ALA A 50 -7.46 23.37 -5.80
C ALA A 50 -6.72 23.03 -4.49
N GLY A 51 -7.11 23.65 -3.38
CA GLY A 51 -6.42 23.57 -2.08
C GLY A 51 -7.22 22.83 -1.00
N GLU A 52 -8.25 22.09 -1.40
CA GLU A 52 -9.06 21.24 -0.55
C GLU A 52 -8.31 19.99 -0.08
N ASP A 53 -8.78 19.44 1.04
CA ASP A 53 -8.29 18.16 1.53
C ASP A 53 -8.61 17.03 0.53
N VAL A 54 -7.61 16.22 0.22
CA VAL A 54 -7.75 15.06 -0.69
C VAL A 54 -7.91 13.76 0.10
N PRO A 55 -8.81 12.84 -0.33
CA PRO A 55 -9.00 11.58 0.37
C PRO A 55 -7.82 10.64 0.16
N VAL A 56 -7.51 9.83 1.18
CA VAL A 56 -6.53 8.74 1.11
C VAL A 56 -7.25 7.42 1.33
N TYR A 57 -7.05 6.48 0.40
CA TYR A 57 -7.59 5.12 0.49
C TYR A 57 -6.45 4.14 0.75
N ALA A 58 -6.60 3.27 1.75
CA ALA A 58 -5.58 2.29 2.14
C ALA A 58 -6.17 0.89 2.34
N THR A 59 -5.42 -0.13 1.92
CA THR A 59 -5.75 -1.54 2.12
C THR A 59 -4.48 -2.32 2.46
N GLY A 60 -4.62 -3.42 3.22
CA GLY A 60 -3.50 -4.29 3.61
C GLY A 60 -2.95 -4.02 5.02
N PRO A 61 -1.72 -4.48 5.32
CA PRO A 61 -1.15 -4.37 6.65
C PRO A 61 -1.11 -2.93 7.16
N ARG A 62 -1.63 -2.72 8.37
CA ARG A 62 -1.70 -1.40 9.02
C ARG A 62 -2.53 -0.35 8.25
N SER A 63 -3.48 -0.75 7.39
CA SER A 63 -4.40 0.19 6.72
C SER A 63 -5.20 1.05 7.70
N HIS A 64 -5.48 0.55 8.91
CA HIS A 64 -6.14 1.29 10.00
C HIS A 64 -5.39 2.53 10.47
N LEU A 65 -4.14 2.75 10.06
CA LEU A 65 -3.41 3.99 10.34
C LEU A 65 -3.95 5.18 9.55
N PHE A 66 -4.69 4.94 8.46
CA PHE A 66 -5.28 5.98 7.61
C PHE A 66 -6.75 6.17 7.99
N THR A 67 -6.98 6.82 9.14
CA THR A 67 -8.31 7.17 9.64
C THR A 67 -8.35 8.63 10.09
N GLY A 68 -9.50 9.28 9.96
CA GLY A 68 -9.66 10.70 10.30
C GLY A 68 -8.96 11.65 9.31
N THR A 69 -8.63 12.84 9.80
CA THR A 69 -7.91 13.88 9.05
C THR A 69 -6.47 13.95 9.51
N PHE A 70 -5.53 14.11 8.57
CA PHE A 70 -4.10 14.17 8.84
C PHE A 70 -3.38 15.00 7.78
N GLU A 71 -2.20 15.50 8.14
CA GLU A 71 -1.32 16.26 7.24
C GLU A 71 -0.79 15.40 6.09
N GLN A 72 -0.52 15.99 4.91
CA GLN A 72 0.02 15.24 3.77
C GLN A 72 1.36 14.53 4.10
N SER A 73 2.17 15.11 4.99
CA SER A 73 3.43 14.52 5.46
C SER A 73 3.24 13.25 6.30
N TYR A 74 2.08 13.08 6.95
CA TYR A 74 1.74 11.89 7.71
C TYR A 74 1.76 10.64 6.84
N VAL A 75 1.36 10.74 5.56
CA VAL A 75 1.30 9.60 4.64
C VAL A 75 2.66 8.91 4.55
N ALA A 76 3.74 9.67 4.39
CA ALA A 76 5.10 9.11 4.31
C ALA A 76 5.53 8.45 5.64
N HIS A 77 5.20 9.06 6.77
CA HIS A 77 5.51 8.50 8.09
C HIS A 77 4.70 7.23 8.38
N ALA A 78 3.40 7.21 8.07
CA ALA A 78 2.54 6.05 8.26
C ALA A 78 2.98 4.87 7.36
N ILE A 79 3.33 5.13 6.10
CA ILE A 79 3.88 4.10 5.20
C ILE A 79 5.21 3.57 5.73
N SER A 80 6.13 4.45 6.13
CA SER A 80 7.44 4.01 6.63
C SER A 80 7.35 3.21 7.92
N TYR A 81 6.40 3.56 8.77
CA TYR A 81 6.08 2.81 9.98
C TYR A 81 5.45 1.45 9.66
N ALA A 82 4.48 1.39 8.74
CA ALA A 82 3.85 0.15 8.33
C ALA A 82 4.82 -0.83 7.65
N ALA A 83 5.78 -0.30 6.87
CA ALA A 83 6.78 -1.08 6.14
C ALA A 83 8.08 -1.33 6.93
N CYS A 84 8.20 -0.84 8.16
CA CYS A 84 9.40 -1.03 8.99
C CYS A 84 10.67 -0.48 8.31
N ILE A 85 10.58 0.69 7.68
CA ILE A 85 11.69 1.33 6.96
C ILE A 85 12.08 2.66 7.62
N GLY A 86 13.27 3.18 7.29
CA GLY A 86 13.71 4.49 7.76
C GLY A 86 13.92 4.53 9.28
N HIS A 87 13.28 5.46 9.97
CA HIS A 87 13.38 5.57 11.43
C HIS A 87 12.62 4.47 12.19
N TYR A 88 11.72 3.74 11.52
CA TYR A 88 10.84 2.74 12.15
C TYR A 88 11.30 1.28 11.95
N ARG A 89 12.55 1.06 11.52
CA ARG A 89 13.10 -0.29 11.22
C ARG A 89 12.90 -1.31 12.33
N ASN A 90 13.07 -0.87 13.57
CA ASN A 90 13.03 -1.76 14.72
C ASN A 90 11.61 -1.98 15.25
N HIS A 91 10.61 -1.25 14.76
CA HIS A 91 9.24 -1.32 15.26
C HIS A 91 8.59 -2.70 15.01
N CYS A 92 9.03 -3.39 13.96
CA CYS A 92 8.49 -4.69 13.58
C CYS A 92 9.31 -5.87 14.11
N GLN A 93 10.35 -5.59 14.91
CA GLN A 93 11.06 -6.63 15.63
C GLN A 93 10.10 -7.23 16.64
N ARG A 94 9.72 -8.49 16.43
CA ARG A 94 9.16 -9.28 17.51
C ARG A 94 10.28 -9.51 18.52
N PRO A 95 10.02 -9.50 19.84
CA PRO A 95 10.94 -10.13 20.76
C PRO A 95 11.24 -11.50 20.19
N VAL A 96 12.52 -11.77 19.93
CA VAL A 96 12.97 -13.15 19.82
C VAL A 96 12.66 -13.68 21.21
N GLU A 97 11.55 -14.39 21.36
CA GLU A 97 11.45 -15.37 22.43
C GLU A 97 12.73 -16.15 22.24
N GLU A 98 13.67 -16.01 23.18
CA GLU A 98 14.84 -16.86 23.23
C GLU A 98 14.24 -18.26 23.23
N VAL A 99 14.15 -18.86 22.05
CA VAL A 99 14.15 -20.29 21.92
C VAL A 99 15.47 -20.60 22.58
N LYS A 100 15.45 -20.86 23.89
CA LYS A 100 16.44 -21.71 24.52
C LYS A 100 16.54 -22.82 23.50
N ALA A 101 17.66 -22.84 22.78
CA ALA A 101 17.97 -23.96 21.92
C ALA A 101 17.59 -25.14 22.79
N GLY A 102 16.54 -25.85 22.37
CA GLY A 102 16.23 -27.12 22.97
C GLY A 102 17.50 -27.88 22.67
N GLY A 103 18.45 -27.83 23.61
CA GLY A 103 19.59 -28.69 23.60
C GLY A 103 18.93 -30.02 23.57
N ASP A 104 19.02 -30.68 22.41
CA ASP A 104 18.47 -32.00 22.19
C ASP A 104 18.80 -32.76 23.44
N THR A 105 17.77 -33.00 24.25
CA THR A 105 17.96 -33.63 25.53
C THR A 105 18.28 -35.04 25.14
N TYR A 106 19.58 -35.33 25.00
CA TYR A 106 20.10 -36.64 24.69
C TYR A 106 19.49 -37.59 25.71
N ARG A 107 18.43 -38.29 25.31
CA ARG A 107 17.82 -39.31 26.16
C ARG A 107 18.89 -40.38 26.28
N PRO A 108 19.39 -40.73 27.47
CA PRO A 108 20.47 -41.70 27.60
C PRO A 108 20.15 -43.06 26.94
N GLN A 109 18.86 -43.34 26.72
CA GLN A 109 18.37 -44.50 25.97
C GLN A 109 18.66 -44.44 24.46
N THR A 110 18.63 -43.28 23.80
CA THR A 110 18.88 -43.20 22.34
C THR A 110 20.34 -43.44 21.99
N LEU A 111 21.28 -43.02 22.84
CA LEU A 111 22.72 -43.29 22.63
C LEU A 111 23.02 -44.79 22.69
N LEU A 112 22.43 -45.52 23.64
CA LEU A 112 22.60 -46.96 23.79
C LEU A 112 22.02 -47.75 22.62
N VAL A 113 20.87 -47.31 22.07
CA VAL A 113 20.28 -47.94 20.87
C VAL A 113 21.17 -47.73 19.65
N VAL A 114 21.69 -46.53 19.43
CA VAL A 114 22.57 -46.24 18.28
C VAL A 114 23.91 -47.00 18.40
N LEU A 115 24.50 -47.06 19.59
CA LEU A 115 25.71 -47.86 19.82
C LEU A 115 25.44 -49.35 19.68
N GLY A 116 24.29 -49.85 20.16
CA GLY A 116 23.90 -51.25 20.02
C GLY A 116 23.70 -51.67 18.55
N VAL A 117 23.00 -50.85 17.76
CA VAL A 117 22.74 -51.13 16.33
C VAL A 117 24.03 -51.04 15.52
N THR A 118 24.89 -50.05 15.78
CA THR A 118 26.18 -49.94 15.07
C THR A 118 27.13 -51.07 15.42
N MET A 119 27.20 -51.50 16.68
CA MET A 119 28.00 -52.66 17.09
C MET A 119 27.45 -53.97 16.53
N ALA A 120 26.13 -54.16 16.48
CA ALA A 120 25.51 -55.32 15.83
C ALA A 120 25.78 -55.35 14.33
N ALA A 121 25.69 -54.21 13.65
CA ALA A 121 26.01 -54.08 12.22
C ALA A 121 27.49 -54.35 11.95
N LEU A 122 28.42 -53.83 12.78
CA LEU A 122 29.85 -54.12 12.67
C LEU A 122 30.14 -55.61 12.88
N ARG A 123 29.47 -56.23 13.85
CA ARG A 123 29.61 -57.67 14.12
C ARG A 123 29.06 -58.54 12.99
N ALA A 124 27.91 -58.18 12.42
CA ALA A 124 27.36 -58.85 11.24
C ALA A 124 28.30 -58.71 10.02
N ARG A 125 28.96 -57.56 9.88
CA ARG A 125 30.00 -57.30 8.87
C ARG A 125 31.24 -58.16 9.04
N GLN A 126 31.71 -58.34 10.28
CA GLN A 126 32.86 -59.20 10.59
C GLN A 126 32.55 -60.68 10.43
N LEU A 127 31.28 -61.08 10.60
CA LEU A 127 30.83 -62.47 10.44
C LEU A 127 30.40 -62.81 9.00
N GLY A 128 30.43 -61.85 8.07
CA GLY A 128 30.04 -62.07 6.68
C GLY A 128 28.57 -62.49 6.49
N GLN A 129 27.70 -62.15 7.46
CA GLN A 129 26.27 -62.48 7.44
C GLN A 129 25.47 -61.32 6.83
N TRP A 130 25.78 -60.97 5.58
CA TRP A 130 24.93 -60.09 4.76
C TRP A 130 24.16 -60.94 3.76
#